data_AF-A0A4Y2IA77-F1
#
_entry.id   AF-A0A4Y2IA77-F1
#
_cell.length_a   1.000
_cell.length_b   1.000
_cell.length_c   1.000
_cell.angle_alpha   90.00
_cell.angle_beta   90.00
_cell.angle_gamma   90.00
#
_symmetry.space_group_name_H-M   'P 1'
#
loop_
_entity.id
_entity.type
_entity.pdbx_description
1 polymer ?
#
loop_
_entity_poly.entity_id
_entity_poly.type
_entity_poly.pdbx_seq_one_letter_code
_entity_poly.pdbx_strand_id
1 'polypeptide(L)'
;MCGILFLDLGIYLKSISQGIICRNSFFAHPENILLCMLKDEIPHIRELAARRIIKSRESSSCVKSVSVFLPQKLNFEAADYTGMIDWSSITITSPPIIRNISTAVCSSIVHDKK
;
A
#
# COMPACT_ATOMS: atom_id res chain seq x y z
N MET A 1 20.07 -24.56 29.33
CA MET A 1 18.72 -24.92 28.84
C MET A 1 17.64 -23.84 29.07
N CYS A 2 17.89 -22.76 29.80
CA CYS A 2 16.89 -21.69 30.04
C CYS A 2 16.79 -20.63 28.91
N GLY A 3 17.82 -20.47 28.08
CA GLY A 3 17.85 -19.45 27.00
C GLY A 3 17.02 -19.78 25.75
N ILE A 4 16.66 -21.04 25.52
CA ILE A 4 15.87 -21.46 24.33
C ILE A 4 14.38 -21.13 24.56
N LEU A 5 13.86 -21.41 25.75
CA LEU A 5 12.47 -21.09 26.16
C LEU A 5 12.14 -19.58 26.09
N PHE A 6 13.13 -18.70 26.30
CA PHE A 6 12.91 -17.25 26.24
C PHE A 6 12.83 -16.71 24.79
N LEU A 7 13.59 -17.30 23.85
CA LEU A 7 13.43 -17.00 22.42
C LEU A 7 12.08 -17.49 21.89
N ASP A 8 11.65 -18.67 22.34
CA ASP A 8 10.40 -19.29 21.90
C ASP A 8 9.17 -18.43 22.26
N LEU A 9 9.16 -17.81 23.45
CA LEU A 9 8.07 -16.90 23.85
C LEU A 9 8.05 -15.62 22.99
N GLY A 10 9.21 -15.06 22.66
CA GLY A 10 9.30 -13.87 21.81
C GLY A 10 8.79 -14.13 20.39
N ILE A 11 9.17 -15.27 19.81
CA ILE A 11 8.71 -15.69 18.47
C ILE A 11 7.20 -15.97 18.49
N TYR A 12 6.71 -16.63 19.55
CA TYR A 12 5.30 -16.91 19.74
C TYR A 12 4.46 -15.63 19.81
N LEU A 13 4.85 -14.67 20.66
CA LEU A 13 4.16 -13.38 20.78
C LEU A 13 4.21 -12.58 19.47
N LYS A 14 5.36 -12.56 18.77
CA LYS A 14 5.49 -11.93 17.44
C LYS A 14 4.47 -12.51 16.46
N SER A 15 4.32 -13.84 16.41
CA SER A 15 3.37 -14.49 15.51
C SER A 15 1.90 -14.18 15.81
N ILE A 16 1.52 -14.09 17.08
CA ILE A 16 0.17 -13.70 17.49
C ILE A 16 -0.11 -12.25 17.09
N SER A 17 0.80 -11.32 17.43
CA SER A 17 0.64 -9.90 17.11
C SER A 17 0.54 -9.69 15.59
N GLN A 18 1.40 -10.33 14.81
CA GLN A 18 1.35 -10.27 13.34
C GLN A 18 0.05 -10.85 12.79
N GLY A 19 -0.44 -11.96 13.33
CA GLY A 19 -1.74 -12.54 12.96
C GLY A 19 -2.91 -11.58 13.20
N ILE A 20 -2.90 -10.88 14.33
CA ILE A 20 -3.93 -9.88 14.67
C ILE A 20 -3.83 -8.66 13.74
N ILE A 21 -2.62 -8.17 13.46
CA ILE A 21 -2.41 -7.02 12.57
C ILE A 21 -2.83 -7.34 11.13
N CYS A 22 -2.48 -8.51 10.60
CA CYS A 22 -2.89 -8.94 9.26
C CYS A 22 -4.42 -9.05 9.13
N ARG A 23 -5.11 -9.58 10.15
CA ARG A 23 -6.59 -9.65 10.15
C ARG A 23 -7.24 -8.26 10.15
N ASN A 24 -6.55 -7.27 10.70
CA ASN A 24 -7.00 -5.87 10.78
C ASN A 24 -6.25 -4.95 9.81
N SER A 25 -5.68 -5.49 8.73
CA SER A 25 -4.83 -4.74 7.79
C SER A 25 -5.59 -3.75 6.91
N PHE A 26 -6.71 -3.19 7.41
CA PHE A 26 -7.58 -2.30 6.64
C PHE A 26 -6.84 -1.03 6.18
N PHE A 27 -5.88 -0.60 6.99
CA PHE A 27 -5.01 0.54 6.70
C PHE A 27 -4.07 0.29 5.52
N ALA A 28 -3.67 -0.96 5.27
CA ALA A 28 -2.70 -1.33 4.25
C ALA A 28 -3.33 -1.58 2.88
N HIS A 29 -4.55 -1.08 2.64
CA HIS A 29 -5.15 -1.15 1.32
C HIS A 29 -4.30 -0.37 0.31
N PRO A 30 -4.11 -0.87 -0.93
CA PRO A 30 -3.31 -0.18 -1.95
C PRO A 30 -3.75 1.27 -2.17
N GLU A 31 -5.07 1.51 -2.15
CA GLU A 31 -5.62 2.86 -2.33
C GLU A 31 -5.20 3.82 -1.19
N ASN A 32 -5.17 3.34 0.05
CA ASN A 32 -4.77 4.13 1.22
C ASN A 32 -3.26 4.41 1.17
N ILE A 33 -2.46 3.39 0.85
CA ILE A 33 -1.01 3.53 0.73
C ILE A 33 -0.66 4.51 -0.40
N LEU A 34 -1.32 4.42 -1.56
CA LEU A 34 -1.13 5.36 -2.67
C LEU A 34 -1.47 6.80 -2.27
N LEU A 35 -2.52 7.00 -1.47
CA LEU A 35 -2.89 8.32 -0.98
C LEU A 35 -1.83 8.90 -0.03
N CYS A 36 -1.28 8.08 0.87
CA CYS A 36 -0.16 8.46 1.71
C CYS A 36 1.08 8.82 0.88
N MET A 37 1.42 7.97 -0.09
CA MET A 37 2.57 8.20 -0.98
C MET A 37 2.46 9.50 -1.77
N LEU A 38 1.25 9.87 -2.22
CA LEU A 38 1.02 11.14 -2.93
C LEU A 38 1.30 12.37 -2.04
N LYS A 39 1.14 12.24 -0.72
CA LYS A 39 1.38 13.30 0.25
C LYS A 39 2.73 13.20 0.95
N ASP A 40 3.56 12.25 0.55
CA ASP A 40 4.89 12.08 1.12
C ASP A 40 5.79 13.29 0.79
N GLU A 41 6.73 13.61 1.68
CA GLU A 41 7.71 14.66 1.46
C GLU A 41 8.73 14.27 0.40
N ILE A 42 9.00 12.96 0.28
CA ILE A 42 10.02 12.40 -0.60
C ILE A 42 9.51 12.40 -2.06
N PRO A 43 10.16 13.14 -2.98
CA PRO A 43 9.66 13.33 -4.34
C PRO A 43 9.50 12.04 -5.14
N HIS A 44 10.45 11.12 -5.02
CA HIS A 44 10.42 9.87 -5.78
C HIS A 44 9.25 8.95 -5.36
N ILE A 45 8.80 9.03 -4.09
CA ILE A 45 7.65 8.26 -3.60
C ILE A 45 6.36 8.84 -4.17
N ARG A 46 6.22 10.17 -4.17
CA ARG A 46 5.07 10.86 -4.80
C ARG A 46 4.97 10.53 -6.28
N GLU A 47 6.09 10.59 -7.00
CA GLU A 47 6.16 10.27 -8.42
C GLU A 47 5.74 8.82 -8.67
N LEU A 48 6.25 7.88 -7.88
CA LEU A 48 5.89 6.46 -7.99
C LEU A 48 4.39 6.23 -7.80
N ALA A 49 3.77 6.90 -6.83
CA ALA A 49 2.32 6.81 -6.61
C ALA A 49 1.53 7.40 -7.76
N ALA A 50 1.91 8.59 -8.24
CA ALA A 50 1.25 9.22 -9.38
C ALA A 50 1.28 8.31 -10.63
N ARG A 51 2.43 7.70 -10.93
CA ARG A 51 2.57 6.74 -12.03
C ARG A 51 1.66 5.52 -11.87
N ARG A 52 1.60 4.93 -10.67
CA ARG A 52 0.72 3.79 -10.37
C ARG A 52 -0.75 4.14 -10.53
N ILE A 53 -1.16 5.33 -10.09
CA ILE A 53 -2.54 5.82 -10.24
C ILE A 53 -2.89 5.99 -11.72
N ILE A 54 -2.04 6.65 -12.51
CA ILE A 54 -2.27 6.85 -13.95
C ILE A 54 -2.43 5.48 -14.64
N LYS A 55 -1.50 4.55 -14.39
CA LYS A 55 -1.57 3.19 -14.94
C LYS A 55 -2.85 2.45 -14.53
N SER A 56 -3.27 2.58 -13.27
CA SER A 56 -4.51 1.94 -12.78
C SER A 56 -5.76 2.43 -13.53
N ARG A 57 -5.81 3.74 -13.85
CA ARG A 57 -6.92 4.35 -14.60
C ARG A 57 -6.96 3.90 -16.05
N GLU A 58 -5.80 3.73 -16.66
CA GLU A 58 -5.68 3.18 -18.03
C GLU A 58 -6.14 1.72 -18.07
N SER A 59 -5.81 0.93 -17.05
CA SER A 59 -6.21 -0.48 -16.95
C SER A 59 -7.67 -0.69 -16.53
N SER A 60 -8.29 0.29 -15.87
CA SER A 60 -9.68 0.17 -15.47
C SER A 60 -10.59 0.39 -16.69
N SER A 61 -11.11 -0.69 -17.28
CA SER A 61 -12.31 -0.57 -18.09
C SER A 61 -13.44 -0.05 -17.20
N CYS A 62 -14.35 0.74 -17.74
CA CYS A 62 -15.44 1.42 -17.03
C CYS A 62 -16.45 0.42 -16.41
N VAL A 63 -16.00 -0.43 -15.49
CA VAL A 63 -16.83 -1.38 -14.77
C VAL A 63 -17.02 -0.82 -13.38
N LYS A 64 -18.28 -0.55 -13.04
CA LYS A 64 -18.72 -0.16 -11.69
C LYS A 64 -18.61 -1.37 -10.76
N SER A 65 -17.42 -1.95 -10.61
CA SER A 65 -17.19 -2.99 -9.62
C SER A 65 -17.05 -2.34 -8.25
N VAL A 66 -17.71 -2.94 -7.26
CA VAL A 66 -17.51 -2.60 -5.86
C VAL A 66 -16.11 -3.07 -5.47
N SER A 67 -15.26 -2.15 -4.99
CA SER A 67 -13.96 -2.53 -4.42
C SER A 67 -14.19 -3.43 -3.21
N VAL A 68 -13.82 -4.71 -3.33
CA VAL A 68 -13.93 -5.65 -2.21
C VAL A 68 -12.71 -5.46 -1.32
N PHE A 69 -12.97 -5.18 -0.05
CA PHE A 69 -11.90 -5.06 0.94
C PHE A 69 -11.45 -6.45 1.40
N LEU A 70 -10.24 -6.85 1.02
CA LEU A 70 -9.63 -8.11 1.47
C LEU A 70 -8.44 -7.83 2.40
N PRO A 71 -8.31 -8.56 3.53
CA PRO A 71 -7.10 -8.53 4.34
C PRO A 71 -5.86 -8.81 3.48
N GLN A 72 -4.87 -7.94 3.61
CA GLN A 72 -3.65 -7.95 2.84
C GLN A 72 -2.59 -8.79 3.54
N LYS A 73 -1.81 -9.53 2.75
CA LYS A 73 -0.60 -10.16 3.28
C LYS A 73 0.47 -9.08 3.47
N LEU A 74 0.70 -8.69 4.72
CA LEU A 74 1.69 -7.67 5.06
C LEU A 74 3.10 -8.25 5.08
N ASN A 75 4.04 -7.47 4.57
CA ASN A 75 5.46 -7.68 4.76
C ASN A 75 5.93 -6.97 6.03
N PHE A 76 6.07 -7.71 7.13
CA PHE A 76 6.56 -7.15 8.41
C PHE A 76 8.06 -6.88 8.43
N GLU A 77 8.80 -7.34 7.43
CA GLU A 77 10.25 -7.10 7.30
C GLU A 77 10.53 -5.90 6.37
N ALA A 78 9.49 -5.18 5.94
CA ALA A 78 9.62 -3.97 5.15
C ALA A 78 10.27 -2.84 5.98
N ALA A 79 11.21 -2.13 5.37
CA ALA A 79 11.86 -0.97 6.00
C ALA A 79 10.97 0.28 6.02
N ASP A 80 10.02 0.37 5.07
CA ASP A 80 9.11 1.48 4.94
C ASP A 80 7.70 1.00 4.57
N TYR A 81 6.74 1.93 4.63
CA TYR A 81 5.35 1.66 4.31
C TYR A 81 5.12 1.37 2.81
N THR A 82 6.08 1.74 1.95
CA THR A 82 6.02 1.45 0.51
C THR A 82 6.25 -0.02 0.23
N GLY A 83 7.04 -0.71 1.05
CA GLY A 83 7.29 -2.15 0.96
C GLY A 83 6.34 -3.04 1.77
N MET A 84 5.36 -2.46 2.48
CA MET A 84 4.45 -3.21 3.36
C MET A 84 3.51 -4.15 2.60
N ILE A 85 3.20 -3.83 1.34
CA ILE A 85 2.37 -4.68 0.47
C ILE A 85 3.16 -5.09 -0.76
N ASP A 86 2.84 -6.27 -1.27
CA ASP A 86 3.37 -6.72 -2.55
C ASP A 86 2.57 -6.10 -3.70
N TRP A 87 3.16 -5.07 -4.32
CA TRP A 87 2.58 -4.37 -5.46
C TRP A 87 2.46 -5.21 -6.73
N SER A 88 3.16 -6.35 -6.81
CA SER A 88 3.17 -7.19 -8.02
C SER A 88 1.99 -8.18 -8.06
N SER A 89 1.54 -8.64 -6.89
CA SER A 89 0.44 -9.60 -6.77
C SER A 89 -0.93 -8.92 -6.59
N ILE A 90 -0.95 -7.61 -6.34
CA ILE A 90 -2.20 -6.88 -6.09
C ILE A 90 -2.71 -6.14 -7.33
N THR A 91 -4.01 -6.22 -7.55
CA THR A 91 -4.71 -5.35 -8.49
C THR A 91 -4.76 -3.94 -7.93
N ILE A 92 -4.01 -3.02 -8.55
CA ILE A 92 -4.03 -1.61 -8.18
C ILE A 92 -5.26 -0.95 -8.79
N THR A 93 -6.13 -0.43 -7.93
CA THR A 93 -7.28 0.39 -8.32
C THR A 93 -7.00 1.86 -7.99
N SER A 94 -7.51 2.78 -8.82
CA SER A 94 -7.41 4.21 -8.51
C SER A 94 -8.26 4.54 -7.28
N PRO A 95 -7.70 5.19 -6.24
CA PRO A 95 -8.46 5.57 -5.06
C PRO A 95 -9.71 6.40 -5.42
N PRO A 96 -10.88 6.13 -4.81
CA PRO A 96 -12.13 6.80 -5.14
C PRO A 96 -12.07 8.30 -4.83
N ILE A 97 -11.31 8.69 -3.79
CA ILE A 97 -11.15 10.08 -3.37
C ILE A 97 -10.50 10.94 -4.47
N ILE A 98 -9.62 10.36 -5.29
CA ILE A 98 -8.94 11.06 -6.39
C ILE A 98 -9.58 10.77 -7.75
N ARG A 99 -10.67 10.01 -7.82
CA ARG A 99 -11.30 9.59 -9.09
C ARG A 99 -11.68 10.76 -9.98
N ASN A 100 -12.12 11.87 -9.38
CA ASN A 100 -12.56 13.07 -10.11
C ASN A 100 -11.41 14.05 -10.41
N ILE A 101 -10.19 13.76 -9.93
CA ILE A 101 -9.00 14.56 -10.23
C ILE A 101 -8.46 14.12 -11.59
N SER A 102 -8.20 15.07 -12.48
CA SER A 102 -7.70 14.78 -13.83
C SER A 102 -6.36 14.05 -13.78
N THR A 103 -6.10 13.19 -14.77
CA THR A 103 -4.79 12.54 -14.92
C THR A 103 -3.67 13.56 -15.13
N ALA A 104 -3.96 14.71 -15.75
CA ALA A 104 -3.01 15.80 -15.93
C ALA A 104 -2.45 16.35 -14.60
N VAL A 105 -3.30 16.44 -13.55
CA VAL A 105 -2.86 16.85 -12.21
C VAL A 105 -1.97 15.77 -11.55
N CYS A 106 -2.24 14.49 -11.81
CA CYS A 106 -1.32 13.43 -11.38
C CYS A 106 0.00 13.50 -12.16
N SER A 107 -0.05 13.81 -13.46
CA SER A 107 1.15 13.94 -14.31
C SER A 107 2.01 15.14 -13.93
N SER A 108 1.44 16.25 -13.45
CA SER A 108 2.24 17.38 -12.99
C SER A 108 3.13 17.03 -11.80
N ILE A 109 2.67 16.13 -10.92
CA ILE A 109 3.47 15.61 -9.79
C ILE A 109 4.68 14.81 -10.28
N VAL A 110 4.56 14.15 -11.43
CA VAL A 110 5.66 13.37 -12.06
C VAL A 110 6.70 14.29 -12.71
N HIS A 111 6.26 15.44 -13.25
CA HIS A 111 7.12 16.37 -13.99
C HIS A 111 7.71 17.51 -13.16
N ASP A 112 7.28 17.67 -11.90
CA ASP A 112 7.83 18.67 -10.98
C ASP A 112 9.25 18.25 -10.53
N LYS A 113 10.21 18.42 -11.44
CA LYS A 113 11.64 18.33 -11.15
C LYS A 113 12.06 19.64 -10.51
N LYS A 114 11.94 19.71 -9.18
CA LYS A 114 12.60 20.75 -8.39
C LYS A 114 13.82 20.18 -7.69
#